data_AF-A0A7J3D458-F1
#
_entry.id   AF-A0A7J3D458-F1
#
_cell.length_a   1.000
_cell.length_b   1.000
_cell.length_c   1.000
_cell.angle_alpha   90.00
_cell.angle_beta   90.00
_cell.angle_gamma   90.00
#
_symmetry.space_group_name_H-M   'P 1'
#
loop_
_entity.id
_entity.type
_entity.pdbx_description
1 polymer ?
#
loop_
_entity_poly.entity_id
_entity_poly.type
_entity_poly.pdbx_seq_one_letter_code
_entity_poly.pdbx_strand_id
1 'polypeptide(L)'
;MSKTEVREKVIGIDLGTTNSAAAVFEGGKATVIPSAEGPSIAGKMFPSVVAFTKDGQLLVGEPAKRQATANPEGTIFEIKRKMGTDYKVNVFGKEYTPQQISAFILQKIKRDAETYLGTTVRKAIITVPAHFNDNQRQATKDAGEIAGFEVLRIINEPTAACLAYGIDKLDKDMKILVFSFGGGTHDVTVMDFGKGVFQVLSTSGDTKTGGADI
;
A
#
# COMPACT_ATOMS: atom_id res chain seq x y z
N MET A 1 -34.38 17.10 14.83
CA MET A 1 -33.34 17.11 13.78
C MET A 1 -32.34 16.02 14.12
N SER A 2 -32.34 14.92 13.37
CA SER A 2 -31.37 13.83 13.53
C SER A 2 -30.00 14.38 13.12
N LYS A 3 -29.02 14.39 14.04
CA LYS A 3 -27.61 14.59 13.68
C LYS A 3 -27.26 13.46 12.72
N THR A 4 -27.09 13.76 11.44
CA THR A 4 -26.49 12.83 10.49
C THR A 4 -25.09 12.53 11.02
N GLU A 5 -24.92 11.35 11.60
CA GLU A 5 -23.63 10.86 12.04
C GLU A 5 -22.76 10.75 10.80
N VAL A 6 -21.78 11.65 10.64
CA VAL A 6 -20.85 11.60 9.52
C VAL A 6 -20.01 10.35 9.74
N ARG A 7 -20.37 9.25 9.07
CA ARG A 7 -19.58 8.02 9.07
C ARG A 7 -18.18 8.38 8.60
N GLU A 8 -17.19 8.08 9.44
CA GLU A 8 -15.79 8.28 9.08
C GLU A 8 -15.47 7.50 7.81
N LYS A 9 -14.81 8.16 6.86
CA LYS A 9 -14.37 7.51 5.63
C LYS A 9 -13.24 6.54 5.93
N VAL A 10 -13.32 5.37 5.31
CA VAL A 10 -12.28 4.34 5.32
C VAL A 10 -11.70 4.26 3.92
N ILE A 11 -10.38 4.25 3.82
CA ILE A 11 -9.69 4.03 2.53
C ILE A 11 -9.00 2.66 2.51
N GLY A 12 -8.95 2.05 1.33
CA GLY A 12 -8.09 0.90 1.05
C GLY A 12 -6.76 1.41 0.50
N ILE A 13 -5.65 0.88 1.02
CA ILE A 13 -4.30 1.23 0.61
C ILE A 13 -3.58 -0.03 0.14
N ASP A 14 -3.13 -0.01 -1.10
CA ASP A 14 -2.13 -0.93 -1.59
C ASP A 14 -0.74 -0.36 -1.31
N LEU A 15 -0.06 -0.87 -0.28
CA LEU A 15 1.30 -0.42 0.07
C LEU A 15 2.30 -1.31 -0.66
N GLY A 16 2.66 -0.98 -1.90
CA GLY A 16 3.55 -1.82 -2.71
C GLY A 16 5.04 -1.55 -2.53
N THR A 17 5.88 -2.41 -3.13
CA THR A 17 7.35 -2.28 -3.04
C THR A 17 7.87 -1.07 -3.83
N THR A 18 7.36 -0.87 -5.04
CA THR A 18 7.81 0.18 -5.95
C THR A 18 6.80 1.31 -6.07
N ASN A 19 5.51 0.95 -6.09
CA ASN A 19 4.40 1.89 -6.17
C ASN A 19 3.34 1.47 -5.16
N SER A 20 2.67 2.46 -4.59
CA SER A 20 1.51 2.31 -3.72
C SER A 20 0.29 2.92 -4.39
N ALA A 21 -0.90 2.52 -3.98
CA ALA A 21 -2.16 3.08 -4.46
C ALA A 21 -3.17 3.22 -3.33
N ALA A 22 -4.15 4.10 -3.49
CA ALA A 22 -5.24 4.24 -2.55
C ALA A 22 -6.58 4.31 -3.27
N ALA A 23 -7.62 3.81 -2.62
CA ALA A 23 -8.99 3.85 -3.14
C ALA A 23 -9.98 4.09 -2.00
N VAL A 24 -11.10 4.74 -2.35
CA VAL A 24 -12.28 4.87 -1.48
C VAL A 24 -13.42 4.07 -2.11
N PHE A 25 -14.27 3.47 -1.27
CA PHE A 25 -15.46 2.77 -1.74
C PHE A 25 -16.71 3.59 -1.44
N GLU A 26 -17.32 4.15 -2.49
CA GLU A 26 -18.49 5.03 -2.39
C GLU A 26 -19.53 4.71 -3.46
N GLY A 27 -20.80 4.75 -3.09
CA GLY A 27 -21.90 4.49 -4.02
C GLY A 27 -21.85 3.10 -4.68
N GLY A 28 -21.29 2.11 -3.97
CA GLY A 28 -21.13 0.75 -4.49
C GLY A 28 -19.94 0.56 -5.43
N LYS A 29 -19.06 1.56 -5.58
CA LYS A 29 -17.91 1.49 -6.49
C LYS A 29 -16.61 1.90 -5.79
N ALA A 30 -15.54 1.17 -6.10
CA ALA A 30 -14.20 1.55 -5.71
C ALA A 30 -13.67 2.62 -6.66
N THR A 31 -13.22 3.76 -6.11
CA THR A 31 -12.63 4.87 -6.86
C THR A 31 -11.19 5.11 -6.40
N VAL A 32 -10.25 5.08 -7.34
CA VAL A 32 -8.83 5.33 -7.07
C VAL A 32 -8.59 6.81 -6.76
N ILE A 33 -7.88 7.05 -5.66
CA ILE A 33 -7.44 8.37 -5.22
C ILE A 33 -6.10 8.69 -5.90
N PRO A 34 -6.00 9.79 -6.67
CA PRO A 34 -4.75 10.17 -7.31
C PRO A 34 -3.75 10.78 -6.31
N SER A 35 -2.46 10.56 -6.57
CA SER A 35 -1.38 11.35 -5.96
C SER A 35 -1.49 12.81 -6.37
N ALA A 36 -1.12 13.73 -5.49
CA ALA A 36 -1.22 15.18 -5.72
C ALA A 36 -0.43 15.66 -6.95
N GLU A 37 0.64 14.94 -7.31
CA GLU A 37 1.49 15.25 -8.46
C GLU A 37 0.86 14.84 -9.82
N GLY A 38 -0.33 14.25 -9.81
CA GLY A 38 -1.02 13.79 -11.01
C GLY A 38 -0.63 12.37 -11.43
N PRO A 39 -1.05 11.91 -12.62
CA PRO A 39 -0.74 10.59 -13.12
C PRO A 39 0.77 10.44 -13.39
N SER A 40 1.38 9.41 -12.81
CA SER A 40 2.71 8.92 -13.14
C SER A 40 2.67 8.03 -14.40
N ILE A 41 3.83 7.56 -14.88
CA ILE A 41 3.92 6.52 -15.93
C ILE A 41 3.13 5.26 -15.53
N ALA A 42 3.04 4.97 -14.23
CA ALA A 42 2.26 3.86 -13.67
C ALA A 42 0.79 4.24 -13.37
N GLY A 43 0.32 5.41 -13.81
CA GLY A 43 -1.03 5.93 -13.55
C GLY A 43 -1.13 6.71 -12.24
N LYS A 44 -2.30 6.69 -11.61
CA LYS A 44 -2.66 7.43 -10.38
C LYS A 44 -1.98 6.91 -9.10
N MET A 45 -0.78 6.35 -9.22
CA MET A 45 -0.03 5.70 -8.14
C MET A 45 0.89 6.66 -7.39
N PHE A 46 1.30 6.24 -6.21
CA PHE A 46 2.26 6.90 -5.34
C PHE A 46 3.59 6.13 -5.42
N PRO A 47 4.67 6.68 -6.02
CA PRO A 47 5.97 6.02 -5.96
C PRO A 47 6.36 5.74 -4.51
N SER A 48 6.79 4.51 -4.21
CA SER A 48 7.18 4.08 -2.85
C SER A 48 8.64 4.43 -2.58
N VAL A 49 8.91 5.73 -2.68
CA VAL A 49 10.25 6.32 -2.57
C VAL A 49 10.21 7.43 -1.54
N VAL A 50 11.19 7.42 -0.63
CA VAL A 50 11.37 8.45 0.39
C VAL A 50 12.76 9.04 0.20
N ALA A 51 12.90 10.35 0.30
CA ALA A 51 14.20 10.99 0.33
C ALA A 51 14.29 12.02 1.44
N PHE A 52 15.46 12.13 2.04
CA PHE A 52 15.84 13.26 2.86
C PHE A 52 16.84 14.09 2.07
N THR A 53 16.65 15.40 2.03
CA THR A 53 17.63 16.32 1.47
C THR A 53 18.72 16.60 2.51
N LYS A 54 19.85 17.17 2.09
CA LYS A 54 20.98 17.50 2.99
C LYS A 54 20.60 18.52 4.06
N ASP A 55 19.65 19.40 3.77
CA ASP A 55 19.06 20.37 4.70
C ASP A 55 17.95 19.76 5.59
N GLY A 56 17.67 18.46 5.43
CA GLY A 56 16.76 17.71 6.30
C GLY A 56 15.29 17.72 5.87
N GLN A 57 14.98 18.22 4.67
CA GLN A 57 13.63 18.17 4.11
C GLN A 57 13.26 16.73 3.74
N LEU A 58 12.06 16.31 4.13
CA LEU A 58 11.48 15.04 3.72
C LEU A 58 10.72 15.20 2.39
N LEU A 59 11.10 14.39 1.41
CA LEU A 59 10.42 14.22 0.12
C LEU A 59 9.85 12.80 0.04
N VAL A 60 8.66 12.65 -0.53
CA VAL A 60 8.01 11.33 -0.66
C VAL A 60 7.33 11.24 -2.02
N GLY A 61 7.41 10.09 -2.66
CA GLY A 61 6.78 9.85 -3.95
C GLY A 61 7.60 10.39 -5.11
N GLU A 62 6.89 10.99 -6.06
CA GLU A 62 7.48 11.48 -7.30
C GLU A 62 8.61 12.52 -7.08
N PRO A 63 8.47 13.51 -6.17
CA PRO A 63 9.58 14.42 -5.84
C PRO A 63 10.84 13.70 -5.34
N ALA A 64 10.69 12.66 -4.50
CA ALA A 64 11.83 11.87 -4.00
C ALA A 64 12.48 11.08 -5.14
N LYS A 65 11.67 10.49 -6.02
CA LYS A 65 12.16 9.73 -7.19
C LYS A 65 12.93 10.60 -8.18
N ARG A 66 12.44 11.80 -8.50
CA ARG A 66 13.08 12.71 -9.49
C ARG A 66 14.50 13.11 -9.10
N GLN A 67 14.76 13.31 -7.82
CA GLN A 67 16.07 13.77 -7.33
C GLN A 67 17.04 12.64 -7.00
N ALA A 68 16.65 11.37 -7.15
CA ALA A 68 17.41 10.21 -6.69
C ALA A 68 18.84 10.16 -7.26
N THR A 69 19.03 10.52 -8.53
CA THR A 69 20.37 10.54 -9.16
C THR A 69 21.31 11.59 -8.53
N ALA A 70 20.77 12.73 -8.09
CA ALA A 70 21.56 13.80 -7.49
C ALA A 70 21.79 13.61 -5.97
N ASN A 71 21.00 12.74 -5.33
CA ASN A 71 21.04 12.48 -3.90
C ASN A 71 20.81 10.99 -3.59
N PRO A 72 21.71 10.10 -4.06
CA PRO A 72 21.52 8.66 -3.89
C PRO A 72 21.57 8.24 -2.41
N GLU A 73 22.46 8.82 -1.62
CA GLU A 73 22.61 8.50 -0.18
C GLU A 73 21.39 8.92 0.65
N GLY A 74 20.70 9.99 0.24
CA GLY A 74 19.51 10.50 0.90
C GLY A 74 18.22 9.80 0.47
N THR A 75 18.26 8.89 -0.51
CA THR A 75 17.06 8.32 -1.15
C THR A 75 16.91 6.85 -0.84
N ILE A 76 15.74 6.47 -0.34
CA ILE A 76 15.37 5.11 0.01
C ILE A 76 14.34 4.58 -0.99
N PHE A 77 14.65 3.41 -1.55
CA PHE A 77 13.77 2.62 -2.42
C PHE A 77 13.43 1.28 -1.76
N GLU A 78 12.33 0.66 -2.19
CA GLU A 78 11.98 -0.74 -1.92
C GLU A 78 12.00 -1.16 -0.44
N ILE A 79 11.74 -0.22 0.46
CA ILE A 79 11.82 -0.49 1.90
C ILE A 79 10.88 -1.61 2.36
N LYS A 80 9.79 -1.86 1.59
CA LYS A 80 8.87 -2.97 1.84
C LYS A 80 9.56 -4.33 1.92
N ARG A 81 10.66 -4.53 1.19
CA ARG A 81 11.48 -5.78 1.25
C ARG A 81 12.16 -5.98 2.61
N LYS A 82 12.24 -4.95 3.45
CA LYS A 82 12.87 -4.96 4.78
C LYS A 82 11.84 -4.96 5.91
N MET A 83 10.53 -4.95 5.63
CA MET A 83 9.51 -4.97 6.67
C MET A 83 9.65 -6.20 7.58
N GLY A 84 9.38 -6.02 8.87
CA GLY A 84 9.42 -7.10 9.87
C GLY A 84 10.82 -7.61 10.24
N THR A 85 11.89 -6.93 9.83
CA THR A 85 13.27 -7.24 10.21
C THR A 85 13.83 -6.20 11.20
N ASP A 86 15.04 -6.45 11.69
CA ASP A 86 15.84 -5.54 12.52
C ASP A 86 16.63 -4.49 11.72
N TYR A 87 16.46 -4.49 10.39
CA TYR A 87 17.14 -3.55 9.50
C TYR A 87 16.86 -2.10 9.90
N LYS A 88 17.87 -1.25 9.78
CA LYS A 88 17.72 0.20 9.87
C LYS A 88 18.41 0.86 8.68
N VAL A 89 17.78 1.89 8.14
CA VAL A 89 18.41 2.76 7.16
C VAL A 89 19.02 3.96 7.87
N ASN A 90 20.30 4.22 7.62
CA ASN A 90 20.96 5.43 8.09
C ASN A 90 20.95 6.47 6.96
N VAL A 91 20.38 7.63 7.23
CA VAL A 91 20.40 8.78 6.31
C VAL A 91 20.91 9.99 7.06
N PHE A 92 22.06 10.50 6.61
CA PHE A 92 22.75 11.65 7.21
C PHE A 92 22.88 11.56 8.75
N GLY A 93 23.24 10.38 9.25
CA GLY A 93 23.48 10.14 10.67
C GLY A 93 22.22 9.88 11.51
N LYS A 94 21.03 9.85 10.89
CA LYS A 94 19.78 9.45 11.54
C LYS A 94 19.36 8.06 11.10
N GLU A 95 19.00 7.22 12.06
CA GLU A 95 18.49 5.88 11.78
C GLU A 95 16.95 5.88 11.69
N TYR A 96 16.43 5.14 10.72
CA TYR A 96 15.00 4.89 10.57
C TYR A 96 14.73 3.40 10.39
N THR A 97 13.64 2.91 10.97
CA THR A 97 13.14 1.56 10.73
C THR A 97 12.36 1.50 9.40
N PRO A 98 12.21 0.30 8.80
CA PRO A 98 11.34 0.09 7.64
C PRO A 98 9.93 0.64 7.85
N GLN A 99 9.37 0.44 9.04
CA GLN A 99 8.04 0.91 9.43
C GLN A 99 7.95 2.44 9.39
N GLN A 100 8.98 3.15 9.86
CA GLN A 100 9.03 4.62 9.81
C GLN A 100 9.09 5.13 8.37
N ILE A 101 9.92 4.51 7.52
CA ILE A 101 10.01 4.91 6.11
C ILE A 101 8.68 4.62 5.38
N SER A 102 8.09 3.44 5.58
CA SER A 102 6.76 3.11 5.06
C SER A 102 5.67 4.06 5.60
N ALA A 103 5.77 4.50 6.85
CA ALA A 103 4.85 5.47 7.42
C ALA A 103 4.91 6.82 6.69
N PHE A 104 6.07 7.29 6.24
CA PHE A 104 6.15 8.52 5.44
C PHE A 104 5.40 8.39 4.10
N ILE A 105 5.44 7.22 3.46
CA ILE A 105 4.65 6.91 2.26
C ILE A 105 3.15 6.97 2.59
N LEU A 106 2.74 6.33 3.68
CA LEU A 106 1.35 6.31 4.15
C LEU A 106 0.85 7.71 4.57
N GLN A 107 1.69 8.55 5.16
CA GLN A 107 1.36 9.93 5.50
C GLN A 107 1.14 10.79 4.25
N LYS A 108 1.93 10.58 3.19
CA LYS A 108 1.66 11.22 1.89
C LYS A 108 0.32 10.78 1.33
N ILE A 109 0.06 9.47 1.28
CA ILE A 109 -1.22 8.92 0.81
C ILE A 109 -2.38 9.51 1.60
N LYS A 110 -2.26 9.58 2.92
CA LYS A 110 -3.25 10.20 3.81
C LYS A 110 -3.54 11.65 3.41
N ARG A 111 -2.50 12.48 3.32
CA ARG A 111 -2.64 13.90 2.98
C ARG A 111 -3.32 14.11 1.63
N ASP A 112 -2.93 13.34 0.63
CA ASP A 112 -3.48 13.45 -0.72
C ASP A 112 -4.93 12.93 -0.75
N ALA A 113 -5.24 11.87 0.00
CA ALA A 113 -6.62 11.37 0.18
C ALA A 113 -7.51 12.38 0.91
N GLU A 114 -7.02 13.02 1.97
CA GLU A 114 -7.77 14.05 2.70
C GLU A 114 -8.07 15.27 1.82
N THR A 115 -7.09 15.68 1.02
CA THR A 115 -7.25 16.75 0.02
C THR A 115 -8.29 16.37 -1.04
N TYR A 116 -8.21 15.15 -1.58
CA TYR A 116 -9.13 14.65 -2.59
C TYR A 116 -10.57 14.50 -2.07
N LEU A 117 -10.74 14.02 -0.84
CA LEU A 117 -12.05 13.75 -0.23
C LEU A 117 -12.65 14.97 0.48
N GLY A 118 -11.86 16.03 0.71
CA GLY A 118 -12.28 17.24 1.44
C GLY A 118 -12.58 17.00 2.93
N THR A 119 -12.06 15.92 3.51
CA THR A 119 -12.31 15.53 4.92
C THR A 119 -11.13 14.75 5.47
N THR A 120 -10.99 14.73 6.80
CA THR A 120 -9.96 13.91 7.48
C THR A 120 -10.23 12.42 7.29
N VAL A 121 -9.17 11.63 7.09
CA VAL A 121 -9.22 10.19 6.94
C VAL A 121 -8.44 9.53 8.08
N ARG A 122 -9.17 8.87 8.99
CA ARG A 122 -8.56 8.23 10.16
C ARG A 122 -8.37 6.73 9.99
N LYS A 123 -9.20 6.07 9.18
CA LYS A 123 -9.27 4.61 9.12
C LYS A 123 -8.77 4.09 7.78
N ALA A 124 -7.98 3.01 7.82
CA ALA A 124 -7.47 2.37 6.62
C ALA A 124 -7.50 0.84 6.71
N ILE A 125 -7.63 0.22 5.55
CA ILE A 125 -7.32 -1.20 5.32
C ILE A 125 -6.08 -1.23 4.44
N ILE A 126 -5.04 -1.97 4.84
CA ILE A 126 -3.74 -1.99 4.15
C ILE A 126 -3.46 -3.39 3.61
N THR A 127 -2.98 -3.49 2.37
CA THR A 127 -2.61 -4.77 1.75
C THR A 127 -1.21 -5.23 2.18
N VAL A 128 -0.98 -6.54 2.14
CA VAL A 128 0.34 -7.18 2.25
C VAL A 128 0.41 -8.39 1.30
N PRO A 129 1.61 -8.82 0.88
CA PRO A 129 1.78 -10.06 0.13
C PRO A 129 1.22 -11.26 0.89
N ALA A 130 0.73 -12.28 0.18
CA ALA A 130 0.11 -13.45 0.84
C ALA A 130 1.09 -14.18 1.76
N HIS A 131 2.37 -14.24 1.36
CA HIS A 131 3.45 -14.91 2.08
C HIS A 131 4.09 -14.09 3.20
N PHE A 132 3.60 -12.87 3.48
CA PHE A 132 4.07 -12.12 4.66
C PHE A 132 3.78 -12.90 5.94
N ASN A 133 4.82 -13.07 6.77
CA ASN A 133 4.70 -13.67 8.09
C ASN A 133 4.11 -12.68 9.12
N ASP A 134 3.88 -13.14 10.35
CA ASP A 134 3.25 -12.34 11.40
C ASP A 134 4.05 -11.07 11.75
N ASN A 135 5.37 -11.15 11.80
CA ASN A 135 6.22 -9.99 12.06
C ASN A 135 6.12 -8.93 10.95
N GLN A 136 6.09 -9.35 9.69
CA GLN A 136 5.94 -8.46 8.55
C GLN A 136 4.54 -7.81 8.51
N ARG A 137 3.50 -8.57 8.84
CA ARG A 137 2.12 -8.07 8.97
C ARG A 137 2.00 -7.04 10.08
N GLN A 138 2.58 -7.33 11.24
CA GLN A 138 2.59 -6.42 12.37
C GLN A 138 3.37 -5.15 12.04
N ALA A 139 4.55 -5.27 11.42
CA ALA A 139 5.32 -4.12 10.97
C ALA A 139 4.54 -3.21 10.01
N THR A 140 3.75 -3.78 9.09
CA THR A 140 2.88 -2.99 8.19
C THR A 140 1.77 -2.29 8.95
N LYS A 141 1.18 -2.95 9.95
CA LYS A 141 0.19 -2.33 10.84
C LYS A 141 0.82 -1.16 11.62
N ASP A 142 1.99 -1.36 12.21
CA ASP A 142 2.72 -0.33 12.95
C ASP A 142 3.03 0.88 12.05
N ALA A 143 3.44 0.66 10.80
CA ALA A 143 3.65 1.73 9.83
C ALA A 143 2.37 2.56 9.58
N GLY A 144 1.21 1.90 9.53
CA GLY A 144 -0.09 2.56 9.46
C GLY A 144 -0.39 3.41 10.69
N GLU A 145 -0.14 2.87 11.88
CA GLU A 145 -0.35 3.59 13.14
C GLU A 145 0.59 4.79 13.29
N ILE A 146 1.88 4.66 12.93
CA ILE A 146 2.85 5.77 12.89
C ILE A 146 2.41 6.84 11.89
N ALA A 147 1.76 6.45 10.79
CA ALA A 147 1.19 7.39 9.82
C ALA A 147 -0.11 8.08 10.31
N GLY A 148 -0.61 7.69 11.48
CA GLY A 148 -1.83 8.23 12.07
C GLY A 148 -3.10 7.61 11.51
N PHE A 149 -3.05 6.37 11.01
CA PHE A 149 -4.23 5.57 10.70
C PHE A 149 -4.60 4.65 11.86
N GLU A 150 -5.89 4.51 12.11
CA GLU A 150 -6.47 3.32 12.72
C GLU A 150 -6.55 2.22 11.65
N VAL A 151 -5.66 1.24 11.73
CA VAL A 151 -5.60 0.14 10.77
C VAL A 151 -6.66 -0.90 11.14
N LEU A 152 -7.79 -0.87 10.42
CA LEU A 152 -8.93 -1.74 10.69
C LEU A 152 -8.65 -3.20 10.32
N ARG A 153 -7.86 -3.41 9.26
CA ARG A 153 -7.53 -4.75 8.76
C ARG A 153 -6.27 -4.71 7.91
N ILE A 154 -5.46 -5.75 8.05
CA ILE A 154 -4.45 -6.13 7.07
C ILE A 154 -5.05 -7.22 6.18
N ILE A 155 -5.01 -7.04 4.86
CA ILE A 155 -5.57 -7.98 3.89
C ILE A 155 -4.49 -8.46 2.93
N ASN A 156 -4.59 -9.70 2.46
CA ASN A 156 -3.67 -10.20 1.44
C ASN A 156 -3.97 -9.53 0.10
N GLU A 157 -2.93 -9.11 -0.62
CA GLU A 157 -3.00 -8.57 -1.98
C GLU A 157 -3.85 -9.44 -2.94
N PRO A 158 -3.67 -10.77 -3.05
CA PRO A 158 -4.51 -11.56 -3.93
C PRO A 158 -5.98 -11.61 -3.50
N THR A 159 -6.26 -11.55 -2.21
CA THR A 159 -7.64 -11.46 -1.71
C THR A 159 -8.28 -10.12 -2.07
N ALA A 160 -7.53 -9.01 -1.95
CA ALA A 160 -8.00 -7.69 -2.37
C ALA A 160 -8.25 -7.62 -3.89
N ALA A 161 -7.37 -8.20 -4.70
CA ALA A 161 -7.56 -8.31 -6.15
C ALA A 161 -8.81 -9.14 -6.51
N CYS A 162 -9.00 -10.27 -5.82
CA CYS A 162 -10.16 -11.12 -6.02
C CYS A 162 -11.47 -10.40 -5.63
N LEU A 163 -11.47 -9.66 -4.51
CA LEU A 163 -12.59 -8.80 -4.10
C LEU A 163 -12.91 -7.75 -5.17
N ALA A 164 -11.90 -7.05 -5.68
CA ALA A 164 -12.09 -6.05 -6.73
C ALA A 164 -12.69 -6.65 -8.01
N TYR A 165 -12.30 -7.88 -8.38
CA TYR A 165 -12.88 -8.58 -9.53
C TYR A 165 -14.29 -9.11 -9.27
N GLY A 166 -14.54 -9.63 -8.06
CA GLY A 166 -15.75 -10.39 -7.71
C GLY A 166 -16.91 -9.56 -7.16
N ILE A 167 -16.69 -8.30 -6.79
CA ILE A 167 -17.71 -7.48 -6.07
C ILE A 167 -19.03 -7.34 -6.82
N ASP A 168 -19.00 -7.33 -8.16
CA ASP A 168 -20.20 -7.23 -9.02
C ASP A 168 -20.68 -8.60 -9.54
N LYS A 169 -20.14 -9.70 -9.02
CA LYS A 169 -20.39 -11.08 -9.49
C LYS A 169 -20.84 -12.02 -8.36
N LEU A 170 -21.42 -11.48 -7.29
CA LEU A 170 -21.74 -12.21 -6.05
C LEU A 170 -22.69 -13.40 -6.24
N ASP A 171 -23.41 -13.44 -7.35
CA ASP A 171 -24.33 -14.50 -7.78
C ASP A 171 -23.65 -15.68 -8.51
N LYS A 172 -22.34 -15.59 -8.76
CA LYS A 172 -21.59 -16.61 -9.51
C LYS A 172 -20.66 -17.40 -8.62
N ASP A 173 -20.56 -18.69 -8.93
CA ASP A 173 -19.50 -19.57 -8.41
C ASP A 173 -18.36 -19.64 -9.43
N MET A 174 -17.13 -19.35 -9.00
CA MET A 174 -15.96 -19.21 -9.85
C MET A 174 -14.70 -19.73 -9.17
N LYS A 175 -13.82 -20.34 -9.96
CA LYS A 175 -12.40 -20.52 -9.61
C LYS A 175 -11.58 -19.39 -10.21
N ILE A 176 -10.88 -18.66 -9.36
CA ILE A 176 -10.09 -17.49 -9.75
C ILE A 176 -8.63 -17.79 -9.48
N LEU A 177 -7.79 -17.60 -10.50
CA LEU A 177 -6.34 -17.57 -10.36
C LEU A 177 -5.91 -16.11 -10.37
N VAL A 178 -5.31 -15.66 -9.27
CA VAL A 178 -4.67 -14.35 -9.17
C VAL A 178 -3.19 -14.55 -9.40
N PHE A 179 -2.68 -14.01 -10.51
CA PHE A 179 -1.26 -13.93 -10.81
C PHE A 179 -0.82 -12.48 -10.56
N SER A 180 0.00 -12.26 -9.53
CA SER A 180 0.51 -10.95 -9.14
C SER A 180 2.02 -10.94 -9.36
N PHE A 181 2.49 -10.16 -10.33
CA PHE A 181 3.92 -9.92 -10.55
C PHE A 181 4.22 -8.46 -10.23
N GLY A 182 4.59 -8.20 -8.98
CA GLY A 182 4.87 -6.87 -8.47
C GLY A 182 6.33 -6.45 -8.68
N GLY A 183 6.69 -5.32 -8.09
CA GLY A 183 8.06 -4.79 -8.20
C GLY A 183 9.11 -5.58 -7.41
N GLY A 184 8.73 -6.25 -6.32
CA GLY A 184 9.69 -7.04 -5.53
C GLY A 184 9.19 -8.38 -5.02
N THR A 185 7.98 -8.76 -5.41
CA THR A 185 7.37 -10.05 -5.08
C THR A 185 6.58 -10.55 -6.28
N HIS A 186 6.45 -11.85 -6.40
CA HIS A 186 5.53 -12.48 -7.32
C HIS A 186 4.76 -13.59 -6.60
N ASP A 187 3.43 -13.54 -6.68
CA ASP A 187 2.52 -14.46 -6.02
C ASP A 187 1.51 -15.03 -7.03
N VAL A 188 1.21 -16.32 -6.90
CA VAL A 188 0.11 -17.00 -7.58
C VAL A 188 -0.81 -17.61 -6.54
N THR A 189 -2.07 -17.18 -6.54
CA THR A 189 -3.08 -17.67 -5.60
C THR A 189 -4.28 -18.20 -6.37
N VAL A 190 -4.71 -19.42 -6.05
CA VAL A 190 -5.95 -20.00 -6.55
C VAL A 190 -7.02 -19.87 -5.47
N MET A 191 -8.19 -19.37 -5.85
CA MET A 191 -9.28 -19.05 -4.94
C MET A 191 -10.60 -19.61 -5.46
N ASP A 192 -11.44 -20.08 -4.54
CA ASP A 192 -12.86 -20.27 -4.79
C ASP A 192 -13.61 -18.99 -4.40
N PHE A 193 -14.49 -18.55 -5.28
CA PHE A 193 -15.41 -17.46 -5.07
C PHE A 193 -16.83 -17.97 -5.30
N GLY A 194 -17.71 -17.79 -4.33
CA GLY A 194 -19.09 -18.22 -4.44
C GLY A 194 -19.92 -17.73 -3.25
N LYS A 195 -21.17 -17.37 -3.51
CA LYS A 195 -22.11 -16.86 -2.48
C LYS A 195 -21.55 -15.69 -1.66
N GLY A 196 -20.74 -14.83 -2.29
CA GLY A 196 -20.06 -13.71 -1.65
C GLY A 196 -18.92 -14.08 -0.68
N VAL A 197 -18.50 -15.34 -0.65
CA VAL A 197 -17.38 -15.83 0.15
C VAL A 197 -16.16 -16.04 -0.75
N PHE A 198 -15.00 -15.68 -0.22
CA PHE A 198 -13.69 -15.88 -0.86
C PHE A 198 -12.88 -16.86 -0.03
N GLN A 199 -12.47 -17.98 -0.63
CA GLN A 199 -11.64 -18.98 0.02
C GLN A 199 -10.35 -19.16 -0.76
N VAL A 200 -9.21 -18.96 -0.09
CA VAL A 200 -7.90 -19.31 -0.67
C VAL A 200 -7.76 -20.83 -0.65
N LEU A 201 -7.52 -21.43 -1.82
CA LEU A 201 -7.30 -22.87 -1.96
C LEU A 201 -5.81 -23.21 -1.87
N SER A 202 -4.99 -22.42 -2.56
CA SER A 202 -3.54 -22.58 -2.58
C SER A 202 -2.88 -21.25 -2.92
N THR A 203 -1.68 -21.03 -2.38
CA THR A 203 -0.85 -19.89 -2.71
C THR A 203 0.60 -20.34 -2.81
N SER A 204 1.30 -19.87 -3.84
CA SER A 204 2.72 -20.10 -4.06
C SER A 204 3.31 -18.84 -4.67
N GLY A 205 4.63 -18.66 -4.58
CA GLY A 205 5.26 -17.43 -5.03
C GLY A 205 6.69 -17.30 -4.55
N ASP A 206 7.28 -16.15 -4.85
CA ASP A 206 8.57 -15.73 -4.35
C ASP A 206 8.50 -14.29 -3.82
N THR A 207 8.86 -14.15 -2.55
CA THR A 207 8.92 -12.87 -1.83
C THR A 207 10.15 -12.02 -2.16
N LYS A 208 11.06 -12.55 -3.00
CA LYS A 208 12.34 -11.91 -3.32
C LYS A 208 12.53 -11.60 -4.80
N THR A 209 11.66 -12.08 -5.67
CA THR A 209 11.73 -11.84 -7.11
C THR A 209 10.56 -10.98 -7.57
N GLY A 210 10.84 -9.91 -8.32
CA GLY A 210 9.84 -9.05 -8.96
C GLY A 210 10.42 -8.24 -10.10
N GLY A 211 9.68 -7.23 -10.57
CA GLY A 211 10.08 -6.39 -11.71
C GLY A 211 11.34 -5.55 -11.50
N ALA A 212 11.81 -5.37 -10.26
CA ALA A 212 13.08 -4.72 -9.98
C ALA A 212 14.30 -5.62 -10.22
N ASP A 213 14.09 -6.93 -10.38
CA ASP A 213 15.14 -7.94 -10.55
C ASP A 213 15.36 -8.32 -12.04
N ILE A 214 14.63 -7.69 -12.97
CA ILE A 214 14.66 -7.92 -14.44
C ILE A 214 15.09 -6.63 -15.15
#